data_AF-U2DX83-F1
#
_entry.id   AF-U2DX83-F1
#
_cell.length_a   1.000
_cell.length_b   1.000
_cell.length_c   1.000
_cell.angle_alpha   90.00
_cell.angle_beta   90.00
_cell.angle_gamma   90.00
#
_symmetry.space_group_name_H-M   'P 1'
#
loop_
_entity.id
_entity.type
_entity.pdbx_description
1 polymer ?
#
loop_
_entity_poly.entity_id
_entity_poly.type
_entity_poly.pdbx_seq_one_letter_code
_entity_poly.pdbx_strand_id
1 'polypeptide(L)'
;MGVCAQDVTVEVRGIRNAKGSILVMAQKDETSKPVYAMIKATERTAIVVLKDVPWEKFTLSLFHDENENMDLDKDEQGRPLEGYVREKCKKESDKPATVKVELYYPIYK
;
A
#
# COMPACT_ATOMS: atom_id res chain seq x y z
N MET A 1 8.06 4.17 -27.29
CA MET A 1 7.06 5.10 -26.72
C MET A 1 7.24 5.05 -25.20
N GLY A 2 7.47 6.20 -24.57
CA GLY A 2 7.71 6.27 -23.13
C GLY A 2 6.46 5.92 -22.34
N VAL A 3 6.61 5.34 -21.15
CA VAL A 3 5.50 5.10 -20.24
C VAL A 3 5.15 6.43 -19.57
N CYS A 4 3.94 6.93 -19.80
CA CYS A 4 3.47 8.16 -19.15
C CYS A 4 3.06 7.89 -17.70
N ALA A 5 2.99 8.95 -16.90
CA ALA A 5 2.35 8.89 -15.58
C ALA A 5 0.91 8.38 -15.74
N GLN A 6 0.49 7.50 -14.82
CA GLN A 6 -0.84 6.88 -14.88
C GLN A 6 -1.34 6.67 -13.46
N ASP A 7 -2.64 6.84 -13.28
CA ASP A 7 -3.31 6.45 -12.05
C ASP A 7 -3.27 4.94 -11.83
N VAL A 8 -2.98 4.53 -10.61
CA VAL A 8 -3.01 3.13 -10.18
C VAL A 8 -4.13 2.97 -9.15
N THR A 9 -5.15 2.18 -9.48
CA THR A 9 -6.19 1.78 -8.54
C THR A 9 -5.71 0.58 -7.74
N VAL A 10 -5.74 0.68 -6.43
CA VAL A 10 -5.34 -0.39 -5.50
C VAL A 10 -6.58 -0.85 -4.73
N GLU A 11 -6.92 -2.12 -4.88
CA GLU A 11 -7.90 -2.81 -4.04
C GLU A 11 -7.16 -3.45 -2.87
N VAL A 12 -7.29 -2.84 -1.70
CA VAL A 12 -6.72 -3.33 -0.44
C VAL A 12 -7.69 -4.33 0.16
N ARG A 13 -7.19 -5.53 0.49
CA ARG A 13 -7.96 -6.63 1.07
C ARG A 13 -7.35 -7.08 2.39
N GLY A 14 -8.09 -7.90 3.12
CA GLY A 14 -7.63 -8.50 4.38
C GLY A 14 -7.64 -7.53 5.55
N ILE A 15 -8.23 -6.33 5.41
CA ILE A 15 -8.25 -5.31 6.47
C ILE A 15 -9.01 -5.87 7.68
N ARG A 16 -8.30 -6.05 8.80
CA ARG A 16 -8.82 -6.82 9.95
C ARG A 16 -9.84 -6.05 10.80
N ASN A 17 -9.83 -4.72 10.76
CA ASN A 17 -10.78 -3.84 11.44
C ASN A 17 -10.79 -2.45 10.79
N ALA A 18 -11.77 -1.61 11.13
CA ALA A 18 -11.92 -0.26 10.58
C ALA A 18 -11.25 0.84 11.42
N LYS A 19 -10.23 0.53 12.21
CA LYS A 19 -9.54 1.53 13.04
C LYS A 19 -8.43 2.23 12.26
N GLY A 20 -8.26 3.51 12.52
CA GLY A 20 -7.15 4.30 11.99
C GLY A 20 -7.13 4.40 10.46
N SER A 21 -5.95 4.26 9.87
CA SER A 21 -5.71 4.56 8.46
C SER A 21 -4.77 3.56 7.79
N ILE A 22 -4.83 3.52 6.46
CA ILE A 22 -3.93 2.74 5.63
C ILE A 22 -3.14 3.71 4.76
N LEU A 23 -1.83 3.72 4.94
CA LEU A 23 -0.89 4.37 4.04
C LEU A 23 -0.59 3.44 2.87
N VAL A 24 -0.79 3.92 1.65
CA VAL A 24 -0.50 3.19 0.42
C VAL A 24 0.55 3.97 -0.37
N MET A 25 1.67 3.33 -0.70
CA MET A 25 2.80 3.97 -1.36
C MET A 25 3.28 3.17 -2.57
N ALA A 26 3.61 3.87 -3.65
CA ALA A 26 4.37 3.36 -4.78
C ALA A 26 5.75 4.03 -4.82
N GLN A 27 6.82 3.22 -4.94
CA GLN A 27 8.19 3.69 -5.14
C GLN A 27 8.92 2.81 -6.15
N LYS A 28 9.75 3.42 -6.99
CA LYS A 28 10.62 2.67 -7.91
C LYS A 28 11.77 2.00 -7.16
N ASP A 29 12.41 2.77 -6.28
CA ASP A 29 13.59 2.41 -5.49
C ASP A 29 13.67 3.31 -4.23
N GLU A 30 14.64 3.05 -3.36
CA GLU A 30 14.82 3.74 -2.07
C GLU A 30 15.11 5.24 -2.22
N THR A 31 15.57 5.69 -3.39
CA THR A 31 15.87 7.10 -3.67
C THR A 31 14.70 7.84 -4.31
N SER A 32 13.72 7.11 -4.84
CA SER A 32 12.57 7.70 -5.50
C SER A 32 11.58 8.31 -4.51
N LYS A 33 11.14 9.55 -4.77
CA LYS A 33 10.06 10.18 -4.01
C LYS A 33 8.79 9.32 -4.15
N PRO A 34 8.17 8.86 -3.06
CA PRO A 34 6.96 8.04 -3.14
C PRO A 34 5.80 8.82 -3.71
N VAL A 35 4.99 8.14 -4.53
CA VAL A 35 3.59 8.52 -4.75
C VAL A 35 2.78 7.81 -3.69
N TYR A 36 1.97 8.54 -2.93
CA TYR A 36 1.23 7.95 -1.83
C TYR A 36 -0.18 8.52 -1.70
N ALA A 37 -1.03 7.75 -1.05
CA ALA A 37 -2.33 8.15 -0.58
C ALA A 37 -2.58 7.53 0.80
N MET A 38 -3.38 8.20 1.61
CA MET A 38 -3.84 7.70 2.89
C MET A 38 -5.36 7.60 2.83
N ILE A 39 -5.89 6.48 3.29
CA ILE A 39 -7.33 6.23 3.39
C ILE A 39 -7.69 5.82 4.81
N LYS A 40 -8.91 6.13 5.25
CA LYS A 40 -9.44 5.54 6.48
C LYS A 40 -9.61 4.04 6.28
N ALA A 41 -9.26 3.26 7.30
CA ALA A 41 -9.44 1.82 7.26
C ALA A 41 -10.94 1.49 7.23
N THR A 42 -11.30 0.48 6.44
CA THR A 42 -12.63 -0.11 6.39
C THR A 42 -12.50 -1.61 6.60
N GLU A 43 -13.51 -2.27 7.15
CA GLU A 43 -13.43 -3.72 7.31
C GLU A 43 -13.34 -4.43 5.95
N ARG A 44 -12.52 -5.48 5.89
CA ARG A 44 -12.31 -6.39 4.75
C ARG A 44 -11.63 -5.76 3.55
N THR A 45 -12.19 -4.70 2.97
CA THR A 45 -11.75 -4.15 1.68
C THR A 45 -11.85 -2.64 1.59
N ALA A 46 -10.88 -2.01 0.92
CA ALA A 46 -10.90 -0.60 0.55
C ALA A 46 -10.34 -0.38 -0.87
N ILE A 47 -10.77 0.69 -1.54
CA ILE A 47 -10.23 1.13 -2.83
C ILE A 47 -9.52 2.46 -2.66
N VAL A 48 -8.30 2.57 -3.19
CA VAL A 48 -7.54 3.82 -3.23
C VAL A 48 -6.92 4.03 -4.61
N VAL A 49 -6.79 5.28 -5.02
CA VAL A 49 -6.13 5.64 -6.29
C VAL A 49 -4.84 6.39 -5.98
N LEU A 50 -3.71 5.84 -6.41
CA LEU A 50 -2.44 6.56 -6.47
C LEU A 50 -2.38 7.35 -7.78
N LYS A 51 -2.35 8.67 -7.68
CA LYS A 51 -2.34 9.57 -8.84
C LYS A 51 -0.97 9.68 -9.47
N ASP A 52 -0.91 9.73 -10.80
CA ASP A 52 0.28 10.09 -11.57
C ASP A 52 1.53 9.23 -11.27
N VAL A 53 1.37 7.91 -11.08
CA VAL A 53 2.52 7.01 -10.87
C VAL A 53 3.40 6.99 -12.13
N PRO A 54 4.66 7.48 -12.06
CA PRO A 54 5.46 7.75 -13.26
C PRO A 54 6.28 6.55 -13.73
N TRP A 55 6.26 5.43 -13.00
CA TRP A 55 7.12 4.29 -13.28
C TRP A 55 6.34 3.09 -13.81
N GLU A 56 6.89 2.41 -14.82
CA GLU A 56 6.37 1.12 -15.29
C GLU A 56 6.48 0.04 -14.22
N LYS A 57 7.63 -0.02 -13.54
CA LYS A 57 7.93 -0.98 -12.47
C LYS A 57 8.12 -0.23 -11.17
N PHE A 58 7.44 -0.68 -10.12
CA PHE A 58 7.50 -0.08 -8.79
C PHE A 58 7.18 -1.12 -7.73
N THR A 59 7.43 -0.78 -6.48
CA THR A 59 7.02 -1.54 -5.32
C THR A 59 5.85 -0.82 -4.67
N LEU A 60 4.73 -1.52 -4.47
CA LEU A 60 3.69 -1.10 -3.56
C LEU A 60 4.07 -1.49 -2.14
N SER A 61 3.98 -0.54 -1.22
CA SER A 61 4.05 -0.80 0.22
C SER A 61 2.79 -0.26 0.86
N LEU A 62 2.13 -1.07 1.69
CA LEU A 62 0.99 -0.65 2.47
C LEU A 62 1.24 -0.90 3.95
N PHE A 63 0.77 0.01 4.79
CA PHE A 63 0.88 -0.06 6.25
C PHE A 63 -0.47 0.35 6.87
N HIS A 64 -0.98 -0.47 7.78
CA HIS A 64 -2.21 -0.22 8.53
C HIS A 64 -1.85 0.33 9.91
N ASP A 65 -2.01 1.63 10.09
CA ASP A 65 -1.83 2.33 11.36
C ASP A 65 -3.18 2.35 12.07
N GLU A 66 -3.37 1.45 13.05
CA GLU A 66 -4.63 1.23 13.75
C GLU A 66 -4.86 2.23 14.87
N ASN A 67 -3.79 2.86 15.37
CA ASN A 67 -3.82 3.74 16.53
C ASN A 67 -3.56 5.22 16.19
N GLU A 68 -3.32 5.54 14.92
CA GLU A 68 -3.04 6.86 14.34
C GLU A 68 -1.74 7.52 14.84
N ASN A 69 -0.72 6.72 15.16
CA ASN A 69 0.59 7.22 15.60
C ASN A 69 1.59 7.48 14.45
N MET A 70 1.20 7.20 13.20
CA MET A 70 2.04 7.32 12.00
C MET A 70 3.29 6.42 11.99
N ASP A 71 3.26 5.31 12.72
CA ASP A 71 4.29 4.27 12.70
C ASP A 71 3.65 2.90 12.41
N LEU A 72 4.48 1.92 12.05
CA LEU A 72 4.08 0.52 12.06
C LEU A 72 4.40 -0.04 13.43
N ASP A 73 3.37 -0.28 14.24
CA ASP A 73 3.53 -0.80 15.59
C ASP A 73 4.28 -2.13 15.59
N LYS A 74 5.21 -2.27 16.54
CA LYS A 74 6.05 -3.45 16.72
C LYS A 74 6.09 -3.88 18.18
N ASP A 75 6.32 -5.16 18.40
CA ASP A 75 6.64 -5.66 19.73
C ASP A 75 8.09 -5.35 20.15
N GLU A 76 8.47 -5.78 21.36
CA GLU A 76 9.82 -5.57 21.91
C GLU A 76 10.95 -6.20 21.07
N GLN A 77 10.61 -7.15 20.18
CA GLN A 77 11.55 -7.80 19.26
C GLN A 77 11.59 -7.11 17.88
N GLY A 78 10.85 -6.01 17.70
CA GLY A 78 10.74 -5.28 16.45
C GLY A 78 9.83 -5.94 15.41
N ARG A 79 9.01 -6.91 15.80
CA ARG A 79 8.12 -7.64 14.88
C ARG A 79 6.77 -6.90 14.75
N PRO A 80 6.22 -6.71 13.52
CA PRO A 80 5.01 -5.92 13.32
C PRO A 80 3.74 -6.46 14.02
N LEU A 81 3.07 -5.63 14.79
CA LEU A 81 1.77 -5.95 15.40
C LEU A 81 0.57 -5.55 14.53
N GLU A 82 0.84 -4.77 13.49
CA GLU A 82 -0.09 -4.18 12.55
C GLU A 82 0.05 -4.74 11.13
N GLY A 83 -0.90 -4.37 10.27
CA GLY A 83 -0.99 -4.88 8.92
C GLY A 83 0.03 -4.24 8.00
N TYR A 84 0.73 -5.05 7.19
CA TYR A 84 1.61 -4.54 6.16
C TYR A 84 1.62 -5.44 4.92
N VAL A 85 2.02 -4.88 3.78
CA VAL A 85 2.34 -5.65 2.57
C VAL A 85 3.39 -4.91 1.75
N ARG A 86 4.22 -5.67 1.04
CA ARG A 86 5.18 -5.15 0.07
C ARG A 86 5.16 -6.02 -1.17
N GLU A 87 4.76 -5.45 -2.31
CA GLU A 87 4.57 -6.19 -3.56
C GLU A 87 5.21 -5.47 -4.75
N LYS A 88 5.88 -6.23 -5.62
CA LYS A 88 6.46 -5.69 -6.86
C LYS A 88 5.37 -5.65 -7.93
N CYS A 89 5.15 -4.48 -8.50
CA CYS A 89 4.12 -4.25 -9.51
C CYS A 89 4.73 -3.80 -10.83
N LYS A 90 4.02 -4.10 -11.92
CA LYS A 90 4.32 -3.62 -13.26
C LYS A 90 3.02 -3.15 -13.92
N LYS A 91 2.96 -1.91 -14.38
CA LYS A 91 1.83 -1.36 -15.13
C LYS A 91 2.06 -1.42 -16.64
N GLU A 92 1.00 -1.60 -17.41
CA GLU A 92 1.00 -1.52 -18.87
C GLU A 92 0.48 -0.16 -19.33
N SER A 93 1.09 0.44 -20.36
CA SER A 93 0.77 1.81 -20.81
C SER A 93 -0.68 1.99 -21.31
N ASP A 94 -1.31 0.92 -21.80
CA ASP A 94 -2.59 1.01 -22.53
C ASP A 94 -3.77 0.42 -21.75
N LYS A 95 -3.58 0.03 -20.48
CA LYS A 95 -4.64 -0.54 -19.63
C LYS A 95 -4.76 0.22 -18.31
N PRO A 96 -5.96 0.34 -17.74
CA PRO A 96 -6.11 0.78 -16.36
C PRO A 96 -5.29 -0.11 -15.43
N ALA A 97 -4.39 0.48 -14.65
CA ALA A 97 -3.61 -0.25 -13.66
C ALA A 97 -4.47 -0.49 -12.42
N THR A 98 -5.05 -1.69 -12.32
CA THR A 98 -5.71 -2.15 -11.09
C THR A 98 -4.86 -3.23 -10.44
N VAL A 99 -4.48 -3.01 -9.18
CA VAL A 99 -3.68 -3.96 -8.39
C VAL A 99 -4.50 -4.39 -7.18
N LYS A 100 -4.54 -5.69 -6.90
CA LYS A 100 -5.19 -6.25 -5.72
C LYS A 100 -4.10 -6.69 -4.76
N VAL A 101 -4.15 -6.19 -3.54
CA VAL A 101 -3.16 -6.49 -2.50
C VAL A 101 -3.87 -6.90 -1.23
N GLU A 102 -3.32 -7.88 -0.51
CA GLU A 102 -3.86 -8.35 0.76
C GLU A 102 -2.91 -7.99 1.90
N LEU A 103 -3.42 -7.29 2.91
CA LEU A 103 -2.65 -6.96 4.11
C LEU A 103 -2.33 -8.23 4.87
N TYR A 104 -1.05 -8.38 5.23
CA TYR A 104 -0.61 -9.44 6.12
C TYR A 104 -0.55 -8.92 7.56
N TYR A 105 -1.21 -9.64 8.46
CA TYR A 105 -1.15 -9.42 9.89
C TYR A 105 -0.46 -10.61 10.55
N PRO A 106 0.74 -10.43 11.10
CA PRO A 106 1.42 -11.51 11.80
C PRO A 106 0.61 -12.06 12.97
N ILE A 107 0.64 -13.38 13.14
CA ILE A 107 0.12 -14.06 14.33
C ILE A 107 1.32 -14.68 15.04
N TYR A 108 1.68 -14.10 16.17
CA TYR A 108 2.77 -14.62 17.00
C TYR A 108 2.22 -15.71 17.95
N LYS A 109 2.99 -16.78 18.11
CA LYS A 109 2.73 -17.85 19.09
C LYS A 109 3.56 -17.60 20.35
#